data_AF-A0A7C4K332-F1
#
_entry.id   AF-A0A7C4K332-F1
#
_cell.length_a   1.000
_cell.length_b   1.000
_cell.length_c   1.000
_cell.angle_alpha   90.00
_cell.angle_beta   90.00
_cell.angle_gamma   90.00
#
_symmetry.space_group_name_H-M   'P 1'
#
loop_
_entity.id
_entity.type
_entity.pdbx_description
1 polymer ?
#
loop_
_entity_poly.entity_id
_entity_poly.type
_entity_poly.pdbx_seq_one_letter_code
_entity_poly.pdbx_strand_id
1 'polypeptide(L)'
;MDIQVMQPRKFFPFGSLLTFSLLLFSLAAAPPKTIRALDVDPPYIVSILRGADENPTNKSSIEFWVYFNETVTGVNAADFTLTTSGVVGAAITRVGGSGRFFWVVVNTGSGNGTIRLDLSAAASIQDLAGNPIAPGGYTGGETYTVDKIPPEVYLDELKGLPEDKHIQDWGFYLAYITAFEIHFSEDMKNPPGNLYLEDVTNPYNYMLIQPGPDGYFDTLSCEAGRKKDDLSLPTGPVVYKRHGGAGPFTAEVTVNDGIPLSRGIYRLFICGTTSLQDRAGNIINDGGDVIVTFTIGDTSLLPATGFAPGKITSVVSDSAHSAYASLGNLWLEIPSLGVKAPIVGIPGTAQGWDTLWLGNQVGWLEGTAFPSWEGNSVLTAHVYGYDGQPGPFVHLNKLAYGDWVILHVYGQEYVFTVRSSQQVRPKDTAFAFEHLEGSPYLTLITCQGYDAANDTYLYRRVVRLAPARIP
;
A
#
# COMPACT_ATOMS: atom_id res chain seq x y z
N MET A 1 -63.01 -39.43 6.58
CA MET A 1 -63.66 -38.82 7.76
C MET A 1 -63.74 -37.33 7.47
N ASP A 2 -64.60 -36.86 6.58
CA ASP A 2 -66.06 -37.02 6.44
C ASP A 2 -66.85 -36.22 7.49
N ILE A 3 -67.90 -35.53 6.98
CA ILE A 3 -69.02 -34.86 7.67
C ILE A 3 -68.71 -33.41 8.12
N GLN A 4 -69.09 -32.29 7.46
CA GLN A 4 -70.31 -31.84 6.77
C GLN A 4 -71.50 -31.50 7.72
N VAL A 5 -71.98 -30.24 7.55
CA VAL A 5 -73.36 -29.73 7.77
C VAL A 5 -73.78 -29.31 9.19
N MET A 6 -74.33 -28.09 9.33
CA MET A 6 -75.79 -27.83 9.34
C MET A 6 -76.16 -26.53 10.08
N GLN A 7 -76.64 -25.51 9.36
CA GLN A 7 -77.69 -24.63 9.89
C GLN A 7 -79.03 -25.35 9.77
N PRO A 8 -80.02 -25.09 10.65
CA PRO A 8 -81.26 -24.51 10.13
C PRO A 8 -82.21 -23.73 11.11
N ARG A 9 -83.03 -22.85 10.50
CA ARG A 9 -84.52 -22.67 10.63
C ARG A 9 -85.13 -21.82 11.79
N LYS A 10 -85.91 -20.76 11.47
CA LYS A 10 -87.40 -20.64 11.22
C LYS A 10 -88.21 -20.66 12.56
N PHE A 11 -89.33 -19.96 12.86
CA PHE A 11 -90.48 -19.41 12.11
C PHE A 11 -91.46 -18.68 13.11
N PHE A 12 -92.09 -17.53 12.74
CA PHE A 12 -93.51 -17.05 12.93
C PHE A 12 -94.18 -16.92 14.35
N PRO A 13 -95.43 -16.35 14.57
CA PRO A 13 -96.41 -15.57 13.74
C PRO A 13 -97.20 -14.39 14.48
N PHE A 14 -98.26 -13.85 13.81
CA PHE A 14 -99.45 -13.03 14.27
C PHE A 14 -99.23 -11.51 14.53
N GLY A 15 -99.96 -10.53 13.94
CA GLY A 15 -101.41 -10.32 13.71
C GLY A 15 -102.04 -9.78 15.01
N SER A 16 -102.70 -8.62 15.17
CA SER A 16 -103.56 -7.79 14.32
C SER A 16 -103.99 -6.48 15.06
N LEU A 17 -104.17 -5.39 14.29
CA LEU A 17 -105.10 -4.24 14.42
C LEU A 17 -105.22 -3.38 15.71
N LEU A 18 -104.91 -2.08 15.59
CA LEU A 18 -105.89 -1.01 15.87
C LEU A 18 -105.49 0.31 15.16
N THR A 19 -106.46 0.95 14.53
CA THR A 19 -106.34 2.17 13.72
C THR A 19 -106.34 3.43 14.59
N PHE A 20 -105.41 4.37 14.32
CA PHE A 20 -105.52 5.77 14.71
C PHE A 20 -105.00 6.63 13.57
N SER A 21 -105.88 7.49 13.03
CA SER A 21 -105.54 8.47 11.99
C SER A 21 -104.67 9.55 12.63
N LEU A 22 -103.38 9.61 12.25
CA LEU A 22 -102.43 10.61 12.73
C LEU A 22 -102.08 11.53 11.55
N LEU A 23 -102.44 12.82 11.66
CA LEU A 23 -101.85 13.86 10.81
C LEU A 23 -100.33 13.85 11.01
N LEU A 24 -99.58 13.43 9.99
CA LEU A 24 -98.13 13.65 9.93
C LEU A 24 -97.87 15.12 9.59
N PHE A 25 -97.54 15.91 10.61
CA PHE A 25 -96.72 17.09 10.41
C PHE A 25 -95.32 16.62 10.01
N SER A 26 -94.85 17.07 8.84
CA SER A 26 -93.47 16.90 8.41
C SER A 26 -92.54 17.64 9.38
N LEU A 27 -91.89 16.91 10.30
CA LEU A 27 -90.65 17.38 10.89
C LEU A 27 -89.54 17.10 9.88
N ALA A 28 -89.13 18.13 9.15
CA ALA A 28 -87.85 18.09 8.46
C ALA A 28 -86.75 17.95 9.53
N ALA A 29 -86.19 16.75 9.69
CA ALA A 29 -84.98 16.56 10.46
C ALA A 29 -83.85 17.33 9.76
N ALA A 30 -83.24 18.29 10.46
CA ALA A 30 -82.02 18.93 9.98
C ALA A 30 -80.94 17.86 9.76
N PRO A 31 -80.12 17.96 8.69
CA PRO A 31 -79.05 16.99 8.43
C PRO A 31 -78.08 16.98 9.63
N PRO A 32 -77.54 15.81 10.02
CA PRO A 32 -76.58 15.75 11.11
C PRO A 32 -75.38 16.64 10.78
N LYS A 33 -75.14 17.63 11.62
CA LYS A 33 -73.97 18.50 11.53
C LYS A 33 -72.74 17.63 11.83
N THR A 34 -71.96 17.28 10.81
CA THR A 34 -70.72 16.54 10.98
C THR A 34 -69.77 17.39 11.81
N ILE A 35 -69.58 17.04 13.09
CA ILE A 35 -68.48 17.57 13.89
C ILE A 35 -67.23 16.89 13.34
N ARG A 36 -66.45 17.61 12.52
CA ARG A 36 -65.06 17.23 12.26
C ARG A 36 -64.36 17.25 13.63
N ALA A 37 -63.85 16.12 14.09
CA ALA A 37 -62.91 16.13 15.21
C ALA A 37 -61.75 17.04 14.78
N LEU A 38 -61.47 18.07 15.58
CA LEU A 38 -60.33 18.94 15.35
C LEU A 38 -59.09 18.12 15.68
N ASP A 39 -58.20 18.01 14.71
CA ASP A 39 -56.89 17.42 14.92
C ASP A 39 -56.06 18.36 15.80
N VAL A 40 -55.55 17.83 16.91
CA VAL A 40 -54.80 18.58 17.93
C VAL A 40 -53.46 17.90 18.25
N ASP A 41 -53.15 16.79 17.59
CA ASP A 41 -51.92 16.06 17.83
C ASP A 41 -50.81 16.70 16.97
N PRO A 42 -49.69 17.16 17.56
CA PRO A 42 -48.63 17.79 16.78
C PRO A 42 -47.84 16.75 15.97
N PRO A 43 -47.37 17.10 14.77
CA PRO A 43 -46.47 16.24 14.02
C PRO A 43 -45.11 16.12 14.73
N TYR A 44 -44.39 15.02 14.51
CA TYR A 44 -43.05 14.79 15.04
C TYR A 44 -42.17 13.97 14.07
N ILE A 45 -40.85 14.06 14.23
CA ILE A 45 -39.90 13.24 13.47
C ILE A 45 -39.85 11.83 14.04
N VAL A 46 -40.07 10.85 13.18
CA VAL A 46 -39.89 9.43 13.45
C VAL A 46 -38.42 9.05 13.33
N SER A 47 -37.76 9.46 12.23
CA SER A 47 -36.34 9.19 12.00
C SER A 47 -35.68 10.17 11.03
N ILE A 48 -34.37 10.33 11.19
CA ILE A 48 -33.48 10.91 10.19
C ILE A 48 -32.43 9.87 9.84
N LEU A 49 -32.45 9.37 8.61
CA LEU A 49 -31.56 8.31 8.12
C LEU A 49 -30.59 8.88 7.09
N ARG A 50 -29.42 8.27 6.96
CA ARG A 50 -28.52 8.53 5.82
C ARG A 50 -29.18 8.14 4.50
N GLY A 51 -28.81 8.83 3.43
CA GLY A 51 -29.10 8.46 2.04
C GLY A 51 -28.29 7.25 1.57
N ALA A 52 -28.24 7.06 0.26
CA ALA A 52 -27.62 5.88 -0.36
C ALA A 52 -26.09 5.95 -0.45
N ASP A 53 -25.47 7.08 -0.07
CA ASP A 53 -24.02 7.24 -0.10
C ASP A 53 -23.32 6.27 0.88
N GLU A 54 -22.11 5.83 0.50
CA GLU A 54 -21.27 4.99 1.35
C GLU A 54 -20.97 5.69 2.69
N ASN A 55 -20.64 4.90 3.72
CA ASN A 55 -20.22 5.44 5.00
C ASN A 55 -19.07 4.58 5.56
N PRO A 56 -17.83 5.10 5.63
CA PRO A 56 -17.42 6.50 5.37
C PRO A 56 -17.54 6.94 3.89
N THR A 57 -17.40 8.25 3.61
CA THR A 57 -17.45 8.80 2.23
C THR A 57 -16.55 10.00 2.02
N ASN A 58 -15.99 10.11 0.81
CA ASN A 58 -15.27 11.29 0.33
C ASN A 58 -16.09 12.22 -0.58
N LYS A 59 -17.39 11.96 -0.78
CA LYS A 59 -18.23 12.77 -1.68
C LYS A 59 -18.38 14.21 -1.19
N SER A 60 -18.42 15.17 -2.12
CA SER A 60 -18.62 16.60 -1.83
C SER A 60 -20.03 16.94 -1.35
N SER A 61 -21.00 16.05 -1.61
CA SER A 61 -22.38 16.16 -1.13
C SER A 61 -22.91 14.81 -0.68
N ILE A 62 -23.73 14.82 0.36
CA ILE A 62 -24.43 13.68 0.94
C ILE A 62 -25.93 14.02 1.11
N GLU A 63 -26.76 12.99 1.22
CA GLU A 63 -28.21 13.13 1.41
C GLU A 63 -28.67 12.51 2.74
N PHE A 64 -29.67 13.12 3.38
CA PHE A 64 -30.41 12.54 4.51
C PHE A 64 -31.90 12.41 4.16
N TRP A 65 -32.52 11.34 4.63
CA TRP A 65 -33.97 11.13 4.58
C TRP A 65 -34.61 11.46 5.92
N VAL A 66 -35.66 12.27 5.90
CA VAL A 66 -36.41 12.71 7.09
C VAL A 66 -37.84 12.17 7.00
N TYR A 67 -38.25 11.47 8.07
CA TYR A 67 -39.56 10.82 8.17
C TYR A 67 -40.38 11.43 9.29
N PHE A 68 -41.58 11.91 8.97
CA PHE A 68 -42.56 12.41 9.93
C PHE A 68 -43.64 11.35 10.22
N ASN A 69 -44.29 11.43 11.39
CA ASN A 69 -45.43 10.56 11.74
C ASN A 69 -46.64 10.80 10.82
N GLU A 70 -46.77 12.01 10.29
CA GLU A 70 -47.89 12.44 9.45
C GLU A 70 -47.47 13.46 8.37
N THR A 71 -48.45 13.97 7.61
CA THR A 71 -48.18 14.92 6.53
C THR A 71 -47.96 16.32 7.08
N VAL A 72 -46.83 16.92 6.69
CA VAL A 72 -46.42 18.26 7.14
C VAL A 72 -46.28 19.25 5.98
N THR A 73 -46.29 20.53 6.33
CA THR A 73 -46.05 21.66 5.44
C THR A 73 -45.04 22.62 6.07
N GLY A 74 -44.46 23.51 5.27
CA GLY A 74 -43.50 24.52 5.75
C GLY A 74 -42.05 24.05 5.88
N VAL A 75 -41.75 22.77 5.62
CA VAL A 75 -40.40 22.21 5.72
C VAL A 75 -39.42 22.93 4.79
N ASN A 76 -38.39 23.54 5.36
CA ASN A 76 -37.36 24.28 4.65
C ASN A 76 -35.99 24.15 5.35
N ALA A 77 -34.93 24.72 4.75
CA ALA A 77 -33.57 24.57 5.26
C ALA A 77 -33.34 25.17 6.66
N ALA A 78 -34.08 26.21 7.05
CA ALA A 78 -33.94 26.86 8.36
C ALA A 78 -34.52 26.02 9.51
N ASP A 79 -35.32 24.99 9.20
CA ASP A 79 -35.85 24.06 10.21
C ASP A 79 -34.78 23.07 10.70
N PHE A 80 -33.64 22.99 10.02
CA PHE A 80 -32.60 22.02 10.29
C PHE A 80 -31.28 22.68 10.67
N THR A 81 -30.45 21.93 11.40
CA THR A 81 -29.09 22.30 11.77
C THR A 81 -28.15 21.13 11.54
N LEU A 82 -26.86 21.40 11.38
CA LEU A 82 -25.84 20.36 11.26
C LEU A 82 -25.03 20.29 12.56
N THR A 83 -24.94 19.10 13.13
CA THR A 83 -23.93 18.78 14.14
C THR A 83 -22.73 18.20 13.41
N THR A 84 -21.58 18.87 13.53
CA THR A 84 -20.34 18.49 12.83
C THR A 84 -19.18 18.33 13.79
N SER A 85 -18.24 17.47 13.43
CA SER A 85 -16.92 17.35 14.07
C SER A 85 -15.87 17.27 12.97
N GLY A 86 -14.75 17.98 13.10
CA GLY A 86 -13.60 17.93 12.18
C GLY A 86 -13.80 18.59 10.81
N VAL A 87 -14.96 18.41 10.17
CA VAL A 87 -15.28 19.00 8.87
C VAL A 87 -15.47 20.52 8.97
N VAL A 88 -15.06 21.24 7.94
CA VAL A 88 -15.17 22.71 7.87
C VAL A 88 -15.99 23.10 6.64
N GLY A 89 -16.96 24.00 6.82
CA GLY A 89 -17.77 24.56 5.74
C GLY A 89 -18.98 23.73 5.32
N ALA A 90 -19.29 22.64 6.01
CA ALA A 90 -20.49 21.85 5.75
C ALA A 90 -21.77 22.68 5.90
N ALA A 91 -22.68 22.57 4.94
CA ALA A 91 -23.94 23.33 4.96
C ALA A 91 -25.07 22.63 4.21
N ILE A 92 -26.31 22.87 4.66
CA ILE A 92 -27.52 22.43 3.98
C ILE A 92 -27.68 23.25 2.70
N THR A 93 -27.76 22.56 1.56
CA THR A 93 -27.84 23.20 0.25
C THR A 93 -29.23 23.14 -0.36
N ARG A 94 -29.98 22.07 -0.04
CA ARG A 94 -31.31 21.86 -0.61
C ARG A 94 -32.15 20.97 0.29
N VAL A 95 -33.43 21.30 0.39
CA VAL A 95 -34.45 20.49 1.05
C VAL A 95 -35.54 20.23 0.01
N GLY A 96 -36.01 18.99 -0.06
CA GLY A 96 -37.10 18.61 -0.96
C GLY A 96 -37.92 17.46 -0.39
N GLY A 97 -38.95 17.07 -1.13
CA GLY A 97 -39.92 16.07 -0.69
C GLY A 97 -41.29 16.67 -0.37
N SER A 98 -42.20 15.83 0.12
CA SER A 98 -43.58 16.21 0.39
C SER A 98 -44.29 15.16 1.25
N GLY A 99 -45.48 15.50 1.75
CA GLY A 99 -46.24 14.57 2.58
C GLY A 99 -45.53 14.38 3.93
N ARG A 100 -45.13 13.15 4.21
CA ARG A 100 -44.36 12.77 5.41
C ARG A 100 -42.89 12.44 5.14
N PHE A 101 -42.44 12.58 3.88
CA PHE A 101 -41.14 12.12 3.41
C PHE A 101 -40.35 13.27 2.78
N PHE A 102 -39.22 13.60 3.38
CA PHE A 102 -38.35 14.67 2.93
C PHE A 102 -36.92 14.19 2.77
N TRP A 103 -36.16 14.87 1.92
CA TRP A 103 -34.73 14.67 1.77
C TRP A 103 -34.00 16.01 1.91
N VAL A 104 -32.78 15.93 2.45
CA VAL A 104 -31.92 17.09 2.73
C VAL A 104 -30.54 16.82 2.16
N VAL A 105 -30.10 17.65 1.22
CA VAL A 105 -28.76 17.57 0.62
C VAL A 105 -27.82 18.52 1.36
N VAL A 106 -26.71 17.97 1.82
CA VAL A 106 -25.68 18.66 2.59
C VAL A 106 -24.38 18.61 1.80
N ASN A 107 -23.71 19.76 1.63
CA ASN A 107 -22.32 19.75 1.19
C ASN A 107 -21.43 19.36 2.37
N THR A 108 -20.42 18.53 2.13
CA THR A 108 -19.58 17.97 3.20
C THR A 108 -18.44 18.88 3.61
N GLY A 109 -18.18 19.95 2.86
CA GLY A 109 -17.06 20.86 3.10
C GLY A 109 -15.70 20.19 2.87
N SER A 110 -14.71 20.60 3.66
CA SER A 110 -13.34 20.08 3.63
C SER A 110 -12.96 19.40 4.95
N GLY A 111 -11.96 18.52 4.89
CA GLY A 111 -11.42 17.82 6.06
C GLY A 111 -12.21 16.57 6.44
N ASN A 112 -11.66 15.82 7.39
CA ASN A 112 -12.23 14.58 7.88
C ASN A 112 -13.10 14.84 9.10
N GLY A 113 -14.09 13.99 9.32
CA GLY A 113 -14.87 13.99 10.55
C GLY A 113 -16.30 13.51 10.36
N THR A 114 -17.26 14.13 11.01
CA THR A 114 -18.65 13.66 11.00
C THR A 114 -19.67 14.75 10.74
N ILE A 115 -20.79 14.36 10.13
CA ILE A 115 -21.94 15.21 9.87
C ILE A 115 -23.21 14.46 10.29
N ARG A 116 -24.02 15.09 11.15
CA ARG A 116 -25.37 14.66 11.50
C ARG A 116 -26.35 15.79 11.22
N LEU A 117 -27.48 15.46 10.59
CA LEU A 117 -28.59 16.38 10.42
C LEU A 117 -29.52 16.32 11.63
N ASP A 118 -29.80 17.48 12.20
CA ASP A 118 -30.70 17.64 13.34
C ASP A 118 -31.88 18.55 12.98
N LEU A 119 -33.05 18.27 13.55
CA LEU A 119 -34.16 19.22 13.52
C LEU A 119 -33.98 20.26 14.62
N SER A 120 -34.04 21.53 14.24
CA SER A 120 -33.97 22.66 15.17
C SER A 120 -35.15 22.66 16.13
N ALA A 121 -34.90 22.99 17.39
CA ALA A 121 -35.97 23.22 18.36
C ALA A 121 -36.87 24.43 17.99
N ALA A 122 -36.42 25.28 17.05
CA ALA A 122 -37.16 26.42 16.53
C ALA A 122 -37.76 26.17 15.14
N ALA A 123 -37.91 24.91 14.72
CA ALA A 123 -38.50 24.56 13.43
C ALA A 123 -39.92 25.13 13.27
N SER A 124 -40.22 25.64 12.07
CA SER A 124 -41.46 26.31 11.69
C SER A 124 -42.51 25.36 11.06
N ILE A 125 -42.24 24.05 11.12
CA ILE A 125 -43.04 23.00 10.50
C ILE A 125 -44.39 22.84 11.21
N GLN A 126 -45.44 22.59 10.45
CA GLN A 126 -46.78 22.31 10.94
C GLN A 126 -47.49 21.24 10.09
N ASP A 127 -48.52 20.61 10.64
CA ASP A 127 -49.38 19.69 9.88
C ASP A 127 -50.41 20.43 9.00
N LEU A 128 -51.35 19.69 8.41
CA LEU A 128 -52.43 20.25 7.60
C LEU A 128 -53.58 20.87 8.42
N ALA A 129 -53.66 20.58 9.72
CA ALA A 129 -54.62 21.16 10.65
C ALA A 129 -54.13 22.47 11.28
N GLY A 130 -52.83 22.78 11.15
CA GLY A 130 -52.17 23.96 11.70
C GLY A 130 -51.50 23.71 13.05
N ASN A 131 -51.36 22.46 13.50
CA ASN A 131 -50.61 22.18 14.73
C ASN A 131 -49.10 22.28 14.45
N PRO A 132 -48.33 23.03 15.26
CA PRO A 132 -46.89 23.13 15.10
C PRO A 132 -46.21 21.81 15.46
N ILE A 133 -45.04 21.56 14.88
CA ILE A 133 -44.20 20.40 15.19
C ILE A 133 -43.90 20.31 16.69
N ALA A 134 -43.83 19.07 17.20
CA ALA A 134 -43.54 18.80 18.59
C ALA A 134 -42.26 19.54 19.05
N PRO A 135 -42.31 20.22 20.21
CA PRO A 135 -41.19 21.03 20.69
C PRO A 135 -39.99 20.16 21.10
N GLY A 136 -38.79 20.73 21.01
CA GLY A 136 -37.54 20.08 21.48
C GLY A 136 -36.59 19.62 20.37
N GLY A 137 -37.00 19.70 19.10
CA GLY A 137 -36.16 19.32 17.96
C GLY A 137 -35.93 17.80 17.89
N TYR A 138 -34.94 17.38 17.11
CA TYR A 138 -34.57 15.97 16.96
C TYR A 138 -33.07 15.82 16.71
N THR A 139 -32.38 15.13 17.60
CA THR A 139 -30.92 14.89 17.53
C THR A 139 -30.55 13.39 17.48
N GLY A 140 -31.54 12.54 17.20
CA GLY A 140 -31.39 11.09 17.09
C GLY A 140 -31.01 10.61 15.69
N GLY A 141 -30.59 11.53 14.81
CA GLY A 141 -30.29 11.22 13.41
C GLY A 141 -29.03 10.37 13.24
N GLU A 142 -28.98 9.62 12.15
CA GLU A 142 -27.77 8.92 11.75
C GLU A 142 -26.66 9.91 11.36
N THR A 143 -25.40 9.47 11.47
CA THR A 143 -24.22 10.29 11.22
C THR A 143 -23.43 9.75 10.03
N TYR A 144 -23.03 10.62 9.09
CA TYR A 144 -22.00 10.30 8.11
C TYR A 144 -20.61 10.55 8.68
N THR A 145 -19.68 9.66 8.37
CA THR A 145 -18.23 9.88 8.52
C THR A 145 -17.69 10.33 7.17
N VAL A 146 -17.09 11.51 7.15
CA VAL A 146 -16.45 12.10 5.97
C VAL A 146 -14.96 11.84 6.06
N ASP A 147 -14.39 11.27 5.01
CA ASP A 147 -12.95 11.11 4.85
C ASP A 147 -12.51 11.69 3.51
N LYS A 148 -11.54 12.60 3.53
CA LYS A 148 -10.99 13.30 2.36
C LYS A 148 -9.49 13.04 2.18
N ILE A 149 -8.88 12.30 3.09
CA ILE A 149 -7.44 12.03 3.03
C ILE A 149 -7.27 10.74 2.23
N PRO A 150 -6.46 10.74 1.17
CA PRO A 150 -6.18 9.51 0.46
C PRO A 150 -5.25 8.57 1.22
N PRO A 151 -5.38 7.25 1.01
CA PRO A 151 -4.46 6.28 1.56
C PRO A 151 -3.06 6.46 0.97
N GLU A 152 -2.05 6.43 1.83
CA GLU A 152 -0.64 6.42 1.45
C GLU A 152 -0.08 5.00 1.54
N VAL A 153 0.92 4.71 0.69
CA VAL A 153 1.68 3.45 0.77
C VAL A 153 3.05 3.73 1.36
N TYR A 154 3.40 3.03 2.44
CA TYR A 154 4.69 3.21 3.11
C TYR A 154 5.78 2.39 2.41
N LEU A 155 6.48 3.03 1.47
CA LEU A 155 7.59 2.41 0.74
C LEU A 155 8.78 2.02 1.63
N ASP A 156 9.01 2.79 2.69
CA ASP A 156 9.98 2.49 3.74
C ASP A 156 9.56 1.31 4.63
N GLU A 157 8.39 0.72 4.39
CA GLU A 157 7.92 -0.51 5.03
C GLU A 157 7.63 -1.64 4.03
N LEU A 158 7.90 -1.45 2.73
CA LEU A 158 7.71 -2.51 1.73
C LEU A 158 8.67 -3.68 1.99
N LYS A 159 8.13 -4.90 2.16
CA LYS A 159 8.96 -6.09 2.41
C LYS A 159 8.84 -7.12 1.31
N GLY A 160 9.97 -7.72 0.93
CA GLY A 160 10.06 -8.95 0.17
C GLY A 160 10.08 -10.15 1.11
N LEU A 161 9.10 -11.04 0.97
CA LEU A 161 8.93 -12.25 1.76
C LEU A 161 9.58 -13.45 1.06
N PRO A 162 10.05 -14.48 1.81
CA PRO A 162 9.81 -14.71 3.24
C PRO A 162 10.86 -14.15 4.20
N GLU A 163 11.93 -13.53 3.70
CA GLU A 163 13.05 -13.07 4.54
C GLU A 163 12.85 -11.66 5.13
N ASP A 164 11.63 -11.11 5.07
CA ASP A 164 11.27 -9.76 5.52
C ASP A 164 12.25 -8.67 5.03
N LYS A 165 12.72 -8.78 3.78
CA LYS A 165 13.70 -7.85 3.23
C LYS A 165 13.06 -6.53 2.87
N HIS A 166 13.56 -5.43 3.45
CA HIS A 166 13.08 -4.10 3.10
C HIS A 166 13.46 -3.74 1.65
N ILE A 167 12.44 -3.55 0.80
CA ILE A 167 12.59 -3.29 -0.63
C ILE A 167 12.54 -1.79 -0.88
N GLN A 168 13.59 -1.29 -1.51
CA GLN A 168 13.83 0.12 -1.78
C GLN A 168 13.90 0.30 -3.29
N ASP A 169 13.52 1.48 -3.75
CA ASP A 169 13.67 1.83 -5.17
C ASP A 169 15.15 1.81 -5.56
N TRP A 170 15.42 1.20 -6.70
CA TRP A 170 16.72 0.78 -7.21
C TRP A 170 17.54 -0.12 -6.29
N GLY A 171 16.93 -0.74 -5.28
CA GLY A 171 17.60 -1.67 -4.37
C GLY A 171 18.08 -2.94 -5.08
N PHE A 172 19.18 -3.51 -4.60
CA PHE A 172 19.68 -4.82 -5.05
C PHE A 172 19.57 -5.83 -3.91
N TYR A 173 19.02 -7.00 -4.23
CA TYR A 173 18.72 -8.04 -3.25
C TYR A 173 19.29 -9.38 -3.67
N LEU A 174 19.87 -10.06 -2.68
CA LEU A 174 20.29 -11.46 -2.76
C LEU A 174 19.30 -12.32 -1.98
N ALA A 175 18.02 -12.23 -2.37
CA ALA A 175 16.91 -12.77 -1.59
C ALA A 175 15.94 -13.58 -2.46
N TYR A 176 15.34 -14.59 -1.86
CA TYR A 176 14.31 -15.42 -2.48
C TYR A 176 12.94 -14.76 -2.30
N ILE A 177 12.62 -13.76 -3.13
CA ILE A 177 11.33 -13.08 -3.02
C ILE A 177 10.24 -13.89 -3.71
N THR A 178 9.19 -14.26 -2.96
CA THR A 178 7.99 -14.95 -3.47
C THR A 178 6.70 -14.17 -3.24
N ALA A 179 6.73 -13.15 -2.38
CA ALA A 179 5.63 -12.26 -2.12
C ALA A 179 6.13 -10.88 -1.64
N PHE A 180 5.26 -9.88 -1.70
CA PHE A 180 5.48 -8.58 -1.07
C PHE A 180 4.48 -8.34 0.05
N GLU A 181 4.92 -7.80 1.19
CA GLU A 181 4.04 -7.21 2.20
C GLU A 181 4.03 -5.69 2.01
N ILE A 182 2.85 -5.15 1.68
CA ILE A 182 2.61 -3.74 1.41
C ILE A 182 1.80 -3.15 2.58
N HIS A 183 2.24 -2.01 3.12
CA HIS A 183 1.59 -1.31 4.22
C HIS A 183 0.85 -0.07 3.70
N PHE A 184 -0.39 0.11 4.16
CA PHE A 184 -1.23 1.27 3.86
C PHE A 184 -1.47 2.11 5.12
N SER A 185 -1.60 3.43 4.95
CA SER A 185 -1.86 4.36 6.05
C SER A 185 -3.27 4.20 6.67
N GLU A 186 -4.20 3.58 5.95
CA GLU A 186 -5.58 3.38 6.38
C GLU A 186 -6.22 2.11 5.78
N ASP A 187 -7.48 1.86 6.14
CA ASP A 187 -8.20 0.66 5.74
C ASP A 187 -8.69 0.73 4.28
N MET A 188 -8.15 -0.16 3.46
CA MET A 188 -8.48 -0.28 2.04
C MET A 188 -9.83 -0.95 1.78
N LYS A 189 -10.43 -0.66 0.62
CA LYS A 189 -11.66 -1.30 0.16
C LYS A 189 -11.39 -2.78 -0.12
N ASN A 190 -12.18 -3.65 0.53
CA ASN A 190 -12.10 -5.11 0.40
C ASN A 190 -13.52 -5.71 0.37
N PRO A 191 -14.29 -5.48 -0.71
CA PRO A 191 -15.60 -6.09 -0.88
C PRO A 191 -15.50 -7.63 -0.96
N PRO A 192 -16.61 -8.38 -0.79
CA PRO A 192 -16.57 -9.83 -0.96
C PRO A 192 -16.11 -10.24 -2.37
N GLY A 193 -15.01 -10.98 -2.45
CA GLY A 193 -14.40 -11.41 -3.71
C GLY A 193 -13.00 -10.81 -3.88
N ASN A 194 -12.54 -10.73 -5.14
CA ASN A 194 -11.27 -10.11 -5.52
C ASN A 194 -11.28 -9.57 -6.96
N LEU A 195 -12.48 -9.30 -7.51
CA LEU A 195 -12.67 -8.92 -8.91
C LEU A 195 -13.10 -7.46 -9.10
N TYR A 196 -13.52 -6.78 -8.03
CA TYR A 196 -13.81 -5.36 -8.11
C TYR A 196 -12.51 -4.60 -8.37
N LEU A 197 -12.58 -3.54 -9.17
CA LEU A 197 -11.38 -2.83 -9.59
C LEU A 197 -10.69 -2.22 -8.37
N GLU A 198 -11.47 -1.59 -7.50
CA GLU A 198 -11.01 -0.89 -6.30
C GLU A 198 -10.59 -1.79 -5.13
N ASP A 199 -10.71 -3.10 -5.28
CA ASP A 199 -10.47 -4.09 -4.23
C ASP A 199 -8.98 -4.30 -3.99
N VAL A 200 -8.54 -4.08 -2.76
CA VAL A 200 -7.14 -4.31 -2.34
C VAL A 200 -6.67 -5.75 -2.55
N THR A 201 -7.58 -6.71 -2.61
CA THR A 201 -7.26 -8.12 -2.86
C THR A 201 -7.28 -8.51 -4.34
N ASN A 202 -7.65 -7.58 -5.22
CA ASN A 202 -7.59 -7.81 -6.66
C ASN A 202 -6.12 -7.83 -7.13
N PRO A 203 -5.62 -8.97 -7.66
CA PRO A 203 -4.22 -9.07 -8.09
C PRO A 203 -3.84 -8.10 -9.20
N TYR A 204 -4.80 -7.66 -10.03
CA TYR A 204 -4.53 -6.71 -11.11
C TYR A 204 -4.16 -5.29 -10.62
N ASN A 205 -4.35 -5.01 -9.33
CA ASN A 205 -3.89 -3.76 -8.71
C ASN A 205 -2.39 -3.75 -8.38
N TYR A 206 -1.72 -4.87 -8.62
CA TYR A 206 -0.29 -5.03 -8.42
C TYR A 206 0.31 -5.58 -9.71
N MET A 207 1.18 -4.81 -10.35
CA MET A 207 1.80 -5.21 -11.62
C MET A 207 3.30 -5.35 -11.42
N LEU A 208 3.81 -6.57 -11.55
CA LEU A 208 5.23 -6.86 -11.53
C LEU A 208 5.73 -7.12 -12.96
N ILE A 209 6.75 -6.38 -13.37
CA ILE A 209 7.35 -6.50 -14.71
C ILE A 209 8.87 -6.62 -14.67
N GLN A 210 9.42 -7.16 -15.73
CA GLN A 210 10.83 -7.08 -16.12
C GLN A 210 10.94 -6.32 -17.45
N PRO A 211 12.07 -5.64 -17.71
CA PRO A 211 12.28 -4.97 -18.97
C PRO A 211 12.31 -5.97 -20.12
N GLY A 212 11.99 -5.48 -21.31
CA GLY A 212 12.08 -6.26 -22.54
C GLY A 212 13.53 -6.56 -22.97
N PRO A 213 13.70 -7.17 -24.17
CA PRO A 213 15.02 -7.51 -24.72
C PRO A 213 15.97 -6.32 -24.94
N ASP A 214 15.44 -5.09 -24.99
CA ASP A 214 16.22 -3.86 -25.14
C ASP A 214 16.79 -3.33 -23.82
N GLY A 215 16.35 -3.90 -22.68
CA GLY A 215 16.83 -3.59 -21.34
C GLY A 215 16.17 -2.39 -20.67
N TYR A 216 15.11 -1.81 -21.27
CA TYR A 216 14.38 -0.68 -20.70
C TYR A 216 12.97 -1.08 -20.26
N PHE A 217 12.43 -0.30 -19.31
CA PHE A 217 11.04 -0.41 -18.91
C PHE A 217 10.21 0.60 -19.69
N ASP A 218 9.34 0.14 -20.58
CA ASP A 218 8.46 0.97 -21.40
C ASP A 218 7.10 1.25 -20.75
N THR A 219 6.70 0.39 -19.81
CA THR A 219 5.50 0.56 -18.99
C THR A 219 5.77 1.63 -17.93
N LEU A 220 4.99 2.71 -17.99
CA LEU A 220 5.18 3.92 -17.17
C LEU A 220 4.15 4.06 -16.03
N SER A 221 2.99 3.42 -16.16
CA SER A 221 1.91 3.45 -15.18
C SER A 221 0.98 2.24 -15.37
N CYS A 222 0.15 1.97 -14.37
CA CYS A 222 -0.93 1.00 -14.47
C CYS A 222 -1.96 1.41 -15.54
N GLU A 223 -2.34 2.69 -15.60
CA GLU A 223 -3.28 3.22 -16.58
C GLU A 223 -2.77 3.11 -18.03
N ALA A 224 -1.49 3.41 -18.27
CA ALA A 224 -0.88 3.31 -19.60
C ALA A 224 -0.88 1.88 -20.16
N GLY A 225 -1.10 0.90 -19.27
CA GLY A 225 -1.08 -0.51 -19.54
C GLY A 225 0.31 -1.01 -19.91
N ARG A 226 0.47 -2.33 -19.77
CA ARG A 226 1.69 -3.04 -20.17
C ARG A 226 2.06 -2.70 -21.63
N LYS A 227 3.31 -2.30 -21.85
CA LYS A 227 3.92 -2.21 -23.19
C LYS A 227 4.47 -3.57 -23.66
N LYS A 228 4.59 -3.75 -24.97
CA LYS A 228 4.55 -5.08 -25.60
C LYS A 228 5.78 -5.96 -25.32
N ASP A 229 6.92 -5.33 -25.09
CA ASP A 229 8.22 -5.95 -24.84
C ASP A 229 8.51 -6.19 -23.37
N ASP A 230 8.03 -5.34 -22.46
CA ASP A 230 8.08 -5.62 -21.02
C ASP A 230 7.42 -6.96 -20.70
N LEU A 231 8.11 -7.78 -19.90
CA LEU A 231 7.62 -9.08 -19.47
C LEU A 231 6.87 -8.94 -18.14
N SER A 232 5.58 -9.25 -18.12
CA SER A 232 4.79 -9.26 -16.88
C SER A 232 4.86 -10.62 -16.20
N LEU A 233 5.01 -10.59 -14.88
CA LEU A 233 4.93 -11.74 -14.01
C LEU A 233 3.56 -11.77 -13.32
N PRO A 234 3.00 -12.96 -13.06
CA PRO A 234 1.73 -13.08 -12.39
C PRO A 234 1.83 -12.55 -10.95
N THR A 235 0.79 -11.85 -10.52
CA THR A 235 0.58 -11.38 -9.16
C THR A 235 -0.70 -12.01 -8.63
N GLY A 236 -0.74 -12.28 -7.33
CA GLY A 236 -1.82 -12.99 -6.67
C GLY A 236 -1.48 -14.44 -6.31
N PRO A 237 -2.22 -15.04 -5.35
CA PRO A 237 -3.31 -14.44 -4.58
C PRO A 237 -2.85 -13.30 -3.66
N VAL A 238 -3.78 -12.41 -3.30
CA VAL A 238 -3.52 -11.29 -2.37
C VAL A 238 -4.29 -11.52 -1.08
N VAL A 239 -3.61 -11.45 0.05
CA VAL A 239 -4.21 -11.60 1.39
C VAL A 239 -4.14 -10.27 2.11
N TYR A 240 -5.30 -9.70 2.44
CA TYR A 240 -5.40 -8.41 3.13
C TYR A 240 -5.75 -8.58 4.61
N LYS A 241 -4.98 -7.94 5.49
CA LYS A 241 -5.15 -7.96 6.96
C LYS A 241 -5.44 -6.54 7.45
N ARG A 242 -6.62 -6.35 8.06
CA ARG A 242 -7.08 -5.06 8.60
C ARG A 242 -7.06 -4.95 10.13
N HIS A 243 -6.69 -6.03 10.82
CA HIS A 243 -6.52 -6.05 12.29
C HIS A 243 -7.70 -5.42 13.08
N GLY A 244 -8.93 -5.77 12.68
CA GLY A 244 -10.14 -5.25 13.34
C GLY A 244 -10.41 -3.75 13.11
N GLY A 245 -9.75 -3.12 12.13
CA GLY A 245 -9.86 -1.70 11.82
C GLY A 245 -8.86 -0.80 12.56
N ALA A 246 -7.97 -1.38 13.37
CA ALA A 246 -6.97 -0.63 14.14
C ALA A 246 -5.60 -0.56 13.45
N GLY A 247 -5.42 -1.27 12.33
CA GLY A 247 -4.12 -1.43 11.69
C GLY A 247 -3.18 -2.41 12.43
N PRO A 248 -2.01 -2.71 11.87
CA PRO A 248 -1.52 -2.24 10.57
C PRO A 248 -2.41 -2.75 9.41
N PHE A 249 -2.49 -2.00 8.32
CA PHE A 249 -3.29 -2.40 7.15
C PHE A 249 -2.33 -2.96 6.11
N THR A 250 -2.30 -4.28 5.96
CA THR A 250 -1.30 -4.95 5.12
C THR A 250 -1.90 -5.80 4.03
N ALA A 251 -1.35 -5.70 2.81
CA ALA A 251 -1.61 -6.63 1.72
C ALA A 251 -0.36 -7.48 1.46
N GLU A 252 -0.53 -8.79 1.57
CA GLU A 252 0.48 -9.77 1.19
C GLU A 252 0.17 -10.25 -0.24
N VAL A 253 1.00 -9.83 -1.19
CA VAL A 253 0.84 -10.09 -2.63
C VAL A 253 1.81 -11.19 -3.04
N THR A 254 1.30 -12.40 -3.28
CA THR A 254 2.12 -13.46 -3.89
C THR A 254 2.52 -13.04 -5.30
N VAL A 255 3.76 -13.31 -5.69
CA VAL A 255 4.27 -13.00 -7.02
C VAL A 255 4.85 -14.24 -7.69
N ASN A 256 4.83 -14.26 -9.02
CA ASN A 256 5.39 -15.33 -9.84
C ASN A 256 4.84 -16.71 -9.44
N ASP A 257 3.55 -16.79 -9.13
CA ASP A 257 2.87 -18.01 -8.65
C ASP A 257 3.53 -18.64 -7.40
N GLY A 258 4.19 -17.82 -6.58
CA GLY A 258 4.95 -18.26 -5.40
C GLY A 258 6.31 -18.87 -5.71
N ILE A 259 6.70 -18.92 -6.99
CA ILE A 259 8.05 -19.32 -7.41
C ILE A 259 8.99 -18.14 -7.15
N PRO A 260 10.13 -18.32 -6.46
CA PRO A 260 11.07 -17.24 -6.20
C PRO A 260 11.44 -16.48 -7.47
N LEU A 261 11.45 -15.15 -7.39
CA LEU A 261 11.91 -14.29 -8.48
C LEU A 261 13.33 -14.69 -8.87
N SER A 262 13.54 -14.91 -10.16
CA SER A 262 14.85 -15.25 -10.70
C SER A 262 15.74 -14.00 -10.79
N ARG A 263 17.02 -14.17 -11.13
CA ARG A 263 17.91 -13.03 -11.37
C ARG A 263 17.32 -12.09 -12.44
N GLY A 264 17.37 -10.79 -12.19
CA GLY A 264 16.79 -9.81 -13.09
C GLY A 264 16.52 -8.48 -12.41
N ILE A 265 16.30 -7.44 -13.23
CA ILE A 265 15.72 -6.18 -12.77
C ILE A 265 14.21 -6.25 -12.92
N TYR A 266 13.51 -5.76 -11.91
CA TYR A 266 12.08 -5.81 -11.77
C TYR A 266 11.54 -4.42 -11.46
N ARG A 267 10.29 -4.18 -11.84
CA ARG A 267 9.53 -3.00 -11.43
C ARG A 267 8.16 -3.44 -10.95
N LEU A 268 7.84 -3.07 -9.71
CA LEU A 268 6.53 -3.26 -9.10
C LEU A 268 5.75 -1.95 -9.18
N PHE A 269 4.51 -2.04 -9.65
CA PHE A 269 3.51 -0.99 -9.59
C PHE A 269 2.43 -1.36 -8.58
N ILE A 270 2.04 -0.41 -7.74
CA ILE A 270 0.84 -0.47 -6.89
C ILE A 270 -0.10 0.60 -7.43
N CYS A 271 -1.24 0.17 -7.97
CA CYS A 271 -1.99 0.96 -8.93
C CYS A 271 -2.93 1.98 -8.29
N GLY A 272 -2.51 3.25 -8.30
CA GLY A 272 -3.35 4.39 -7.93
C GLY A 272 -4.07 4.99 -9.13
N THR A 273 -3.43 5.04 -10.29
CA THR A 273 -4.00 5.64 -11.52
C THR A 273 -5.27 4.93 -12.01
N THR A 274 -5.47 3.67 -11.62
CA THR A 274 -6.58 2.85 -12.13
C THR A 274 -7.67 2.55 -11.11
N SER A 275 -7.35 2.33 -9.83
CA SER A 275 -8.23 1.48 -9.03
C SER A 275 -8.18 1.60 -7.51
N LEU A 276 -7.04 1.43 -6.84
CA LEU A 276 -7.03 1.17 -5.39
C LEU A 276 -7.64 2.32 -4.59
N GLN A 277 -8.62 2.00 -3.74
CA GLN A 277 -9.31 2.97 -2.90
C GLN A 277 -9.41 2.52 -1.45
N ASP A 278 -9.54 3.49 -0.55
CA ASP A 278 -9.97 3.27 0.83
C ASP A 278 -11.48 2.94 0.92
N ARG A 279 -11.98 2.79 2.15
CA ARG A 279 -13.41 2.57 2.39
C ARG A 279 -14.32 3.78 2.12
N ALA A 280 -13.76 4.98 1.98
CA ALA A 280 -14.48 6.22 1.71
C ALA A 280 -14.55 6.58 0.21
N GLY A 281 -13.76 5.90 -0.61
CA GLY A 281 -13.60 6.12 -2.05
C GLY A 281 -12.41 7.03 -2.43
N ASN A 282 -11.48 7.32 -1.51
CA ASN A 282 -10.24 8.03 -1.84
C ASN A 282 -9.26 7.08 -2.52
N ILE A 283 -8.66 7.53 -3.62
CA ILE A 283 -7.71 6.74 -4.40
C ILE A 283 -6.31 6.88 -3.79
N ILE A 284 -5.51 5.81 -3.73
CA ILE A 284 -4.16 5.87 -3.15
C ILE A 284 -3.30 7.00 -3.76
N ASN A 285 -2.51 7.67 -2.93
CA ASN A 285 -1.55 8.72 -3.32
C ASN A 285 -2.11 9.75 -4.34
N ASP A 286 -3.36 10.20 -4.13
CA ASP A 286 -4.05 11.15 -5.03
C ASP A 286 -4.17 10.68 -6.49
N GLY A 287 -4.23 9.36 -6.71
CA GLY A 287 -4.27 8.76 -8.05
C GLY A 287 -2.89 8.51 -8.67
N GLY A 288 -1.80 8.74 -7.94
CA GLY A 288 -0.46 8.36 -8.36
C GLY A 288 -0.20 6.86 -8.16
N ASP A 289 0.45 6.23 -9.14
CA ASP A 289 0.99 4.89 -8.93
C ASP A 289 2.22 4.94 -8.02
N VAL A 290 2.33 3.94 -7.16
CA VAL A 290 3.57 3.69 -6.45
C VAL A 290 4.43 2.80 -7.32
N ILE A 291 5.67 3.22 -7.57
CA ILE A 291 6.59 2.51 -8.45
C ILE A 291 7.86 2.20 -7.67
N VAL A 292 8.25 0.94 -7.64
CA VAL A 292 9.51 0.49 -7.04
C VAL A 292 10.25 -0.38 -8.06
N THR A 293 11.44 0.07 -8.45
CA THR A 293 12.38 -0.70 -9.26
C THR A 293 13.36 -1.40 -8.35
N PHE A 294 13.71 -2.65 -8.60
CA PHE A 294 14.71 -3.37 -7.79
C PHE A 294 15.37 -4.47 -8.62
N THR A 295 16.55 -4.91 -8.20
CA THR A 295 17.30 -5.98 -8.85
C THR A 295 17.37 -7.19 -7.93
N ILE A 296 16.98 -8.34 -8.44
CA ILE A 296 17.31 -9.64 -7.85
C ILE A 296 18.63 -10.08 -8.48
N GLY A 297 19.67 -10.09 -7.67
CA GLY A 297 20.97 -10.61 -8.05
C GLY A 297 21.07 -12.12 -7.85
N ASP A 298 22.18 -12.67 -8.30
CA ASP A 298 22.60 -14.02 -7.97
C ASP A 298 24.03 -13.97 -7.42
N THR A 299 24.24 -14.57 -6.24
CA THR A 299 25.60 -14.82 -5.73
C THR A 299 26.21 -16.08 -6.33
N SER A 300 25.69 -16.67 -7.41
CA SER A 300 26.22 -17.94 -7.95
C SER A 300 27.67 -17.84 -8.43
N LEU A 301 28.19 -16.62 -8.60
CA LEU A 301 29.58 -16.35 -8.92
C LEU A 301 30.14 -15.17 -8.10
N LEU A 302 31.31 -15.40 -7.52
CA LEU A 302 32.15 -14.33 -6.96
C LEU A 302 32.76 -13.49 -8.09
N PRO A 303 32.91 -12.16 -7.89
CA PRO A 303 33.35 -11.24 -8.93
C PRO A 303 34.69 -11.66 -9.55
N ALA A 304 34.80 -11.50 -10.87
CA ALA A 304 36.01 -11.81 -11.63
C ALA A 304 36.90 -10.56 -11.71
N THR A 305 37.83 -10.44 -10.78
CA THR A 305 38.62 -9.22 -10.58
C THR A 305 40.08 -9.37 -11.01
N GLY A 306 40.37 -10.00 -12.14
CA GLY A 306 41.75 -10.16 -12.57
C GLY A 306 41.89 -10.26 -14.07
N PHE A 307 42.79 -9.47 -14.62
CA PHE A 307 43.30 -9.63 -15.98
C PHE A 307 44.56 -10.49 -15.99
N ALA A 308 44.99 -10.91 -17.17
CA ALA A 308 46.22 -11.68 -17.36
C ALA A 308 47.45 -10.91 -16.84
N PRO A 309 48.26 -11.49 -15.92
CA PRO A 309 49.47 -10.85 -15.41
C PRO A 309 50.46 -10.47 -16.52
N GLY A 310 50.92 -9.22 -16.51
CA GLY A 310 51.92 -8.72 -17.47
C GLY A 310 51.42 -8.52 -18.90
N LYS A 311 50.12 -8.67 -19.17
CA LYS A 311 49.51 -8.51 -20.50
C LYS A 311 48.53 -7.34 -20.49
N ILE A 312 48.73 -6.41 -21.42
CA ILE A 312 47.77 -5.32 -21.65
C ILE A 312 46.54 -5.91 -22.35
N THR A 313 45.37 -5.72 -21.74
CA THR A 313 44.07 -6.11 -22.26
C THR A 313 43.34 -4.86 -22.73
N SER A 314 42.93 -4.84 -24.00
CA SER A 314 42.12 -3.74 -24.53
C SER A 314 40.70 -3.87 -24.01
N VAL A 315 40.30 -2.97 -23.11
CA VAL A 315 38.92 -2.79 -22.67
C VAL A 315 38.30 -1.69 -23.53
N VAL A 316 37.28 -2.03 -24.33
CA VAL A 316 36.56 -1.05 -25.16
C VAL A 316 35.56 -0.31 -24.29
N SER A 317 35.71 1.01 -24.15
CA SER A 317 34.76 1.84 -23.42
C SER A 317 33.49 2.01 -24.24
N ASP A 318 32.50 1.15 -24.05
CA ASP A 318 31.14 1.53 -24.40
C ASP A 318 30.60 2.45 -23.30
N SER A 319 30.22 3.65 -23.71
CA SER A 319 29.69 4.74 -22.88
C SER A 319 28.40 4.40 -22.10
N ALA A 320 27.95 3.14 -22.13
CA ALA A 320 26.83 2.61 -21.36
C ALA A 320 27.25 1.97 -20.01
N HIS A 321 28.54 1.75 -19.74
CA HIS A 321 29.01 0.93 -18.60
C HIS A 321 29.85 1.69 -17.56
N SER A 322 29.71 3.01 -17.42
CA SER A 322 30.57 3.79 -16.52
C SER A 322 29.81 4.82 -15.70
N ALA A 323 29.31 4.37 -14.55
CA ALA A 323 29.29 5.21 -13.37
C ALA A 323 29.30 4.29 -12.14
N TYR A 324 30.46 3.73 -11.80
CA TYR A 324 30.61 3.27 -10.42
C TYR A 324 30.22 4.43 -9.51
N ALA A 325 29.31 4.17 -8.57
CA ALA A 325 28.75 5.21 -7.74
C ALA A 325 29.87 5.88 -6.95
N SER A 326 29.95 7.21 -7.02
CA SER A 326 30.85 7.96 -6.16
C SER A 326 30.34 7.88 -4.73
N LEU A 327 31.15 7.31 -3.84
CA LEU A 327 30.83 7.18 -2.42
C LEU A 327 31.48 8.30 -1.58
N GLY A 328 31.79 9.43 -2.21
CA GLY A 328 32.46 10.56 -1.57
C GLY A 328 33.86 10.20 -1.05
N ASN A 329 34.16 10.57 0.20
CA ASN A 329 35.46 10.37 0.84
C ASN A 329 35.59 9.00 1.54
N LEU A 330 35.07 7.95 0.91
CA LEU A 330 35.19 6.58 1.39
C LEU A 330 36.45 5.92 0.80
N TRP A 331 37.35 5.40 1.65
CA TRP A 331 38.56 4.71 1.18
C TRP A 331 39.02 3.59 2.13
N LEU A 332 39.78 2.64 1.57
CA LEU A 332 40.29 1.47 2.25
C LEU A 332 41.79 1.61 2.57
N GLU A 333 42.19 1.22 3.78
CA GLU A 333 43.58 1.03 4.16
C GLU A 333 43.84 -0.40 4.66
N ILE A 334 44.90 -1.04 4.13
CA ILE A 334 45.41 -2.33 4.62
C ILE A 334 46.89 -2.16 4.95
N PRO A 335 47.25 -1.81 6.21
CA PRO A 335 48.62 -1.44 6.57
C PRO A 335 49.64 -2.54 6.30
N SER A 336 49.33 -3.81 6.62
CA SER A 336 50.26 -4.93 6.42
C SER A 336 50.59 -5.21 4.95
N LEU A 337 49.74 -4.74 4.02
CA LEU A 337 49.94 -4.86 2.58
C LEU A 337 50.35 -3.55 1.90
N GLY A 338 50.37 -2.43 2.62
CA GLY A 338 50.66 -1.10 2.06
C GLY A 338 49.58 -0.60 1.09
N VAL A 339 48.33 -1.06 1.22
CA VAL A 339 47.23 -0.68 0.32
C VAL A 339 46.53 0.56 0.86
N LYS A 340 46.36 1.57 0.01
CA LYS A 340 45.46 2.72 0.20
C LYS A 340 44.73 2.99 -1.12
N ALA A 341 43.41 2.84 -1.14
CA ALA A 341 42.63 2.97 -2.36
C ALA A 341 41.24 3.55 -2.10
N PRO A 342 40.72 4.43 -2.98
CA PRO A 342 39.33 4.90 -2.88
C PRO A 342 38.36 3.74 -3.08
N ILE A 343 37.19 3.84 -2.45
CA ILE A 343 36.10 2.88 -2.64
C ILE A 343 35.01 3.51 -3.51
N VAL A 344 34.56 2.78 -4.52
CA VAL A 344 33.40 3.11 -5.36
C VAL A 344 32.31 2.05 -5.23
N GLY A 345 31.05 2.42 -5.49
CA GLY A 345 29.95 1.47 -5.58
C GLY A 345 29.94 0.79 -6.94
N ILE A 346 29.98 -0.55 -6.96
CA ILE A 346 29.76 -1.32 -8.18
C ILE A 346 28.28 -1.71 -8.19
N PRO A 347 27.48 -1.20 -9.14
CA PRO A 347 26.09 -1.61 -9.27
C PRO A 347 25.96 -3.11 -9.48
N GLY A 348 25.05 -3.71 -8.71
CA GLY A 348 24.67 -5.10 -8.90
C GLY A 348 23.77 -5.22 -10.12
N THR A 349 24.12 -6.10 -11.05
CA THR A 349 23.30 -6.43 -12.24
C THR A 349 22.78 -7.86 -12.14
N ALA A 350 21.89 -8.25 -13.06
CA ALA A 350 21.46 -9.64 -13.17
C ALA A 350 22.61 -10.62 -13.48
N GLN A 351 23.73 -10.12 -14.01
CA GLN A 351 24.95 -10.88 -14.33
C GLN A 351 25.98 -10.85 -13.17
N GLY A 352 25.65 -10.19 -12.06
CA GLY A 352 26.55 -9.93 -10.94
C GLY A 352 27.14 -8.53 -11.01
N TRP A 353 28.37 -8.37 -10.54
CA TRP A 353 29.05 -7.07 -10.49
C TRP A 353 30.12 -6.99 -11.56
N ASP A 354 30.03 -5.98 -12.44
CA ASP A 354 31.06 -5.71 -13.43
C ASP A 354 32.25 -4.97 -12.80
N THR A 355 33.41 -5.60 -12.82
CA THR A 355 34.64 -5.06 -12.21
C THR A 355 35.67 -4.61 -13.25
N LEU A 356 35.36 -4.64 -14.55
CA LEU A 356 36.31 -4.40 -15.63
C LEU A 356 37.05 -3.06 -15.52
N TRP A 357 36.39 -2.02 -15.03
CA TRP A 357 36.88 -0.64 -15.01
C TRP A 357 37.43 -0.18 -13.67
N LEU A 358 37.57 -1.09 -12.71
CA LEU A 358 37.89 -0.73 -11.33
C LEU A 358 39.30 -0.13 -11.19
N GLY A 359 40.22 -0.51 -12.08
CA GLY A 359 41.58 -0.01 -12.10
C GLY A 359 42.29 -0.20 -10.75
N ASN A 360 42.80 0.90 -10.17
CA ASN A 360 43.45 0.90 -8.85
C ASN A 360 42.50 1.21 -7.69
N GLN A 361 41.19 1.19 -7.92
CA GLN A 361 40.17 1.44 -6.91
C GLN A 361 39.73 0.12 -6.26
N VAL A 362 39.02 0.25 -5.14
CA VAL A 362 38.29 -0.85 -4.50
C VAL A 362 36.81 -0.64 -4.79
N GLY A 363 36.10 -1.71 -5.09
CA GLY A 363 34.67 -1.68 -5.35
C GLY A 363 33.90 -2.29 -4.20
N TRP A 364 32.97 -1.55 -3.63
CA TRP A 364 31.91 -2.12 -2.81
C TRP A 364 30.85 -2.74 -3.71
N LEU A 365 30.47 -3.98 -3.42
CA LEU A 365 29.44 -4.70 -4.17
C LEU A 365 28.07 -4.22 -3.69
N GLU A 366 27.38 -3.40 -4.50
CA GLU A 366 26.05 -2.89 -4.16
C GLU A 366 25.08 -4.03 -3.87
N GLY A 367 24.26 -3.84 -2.83
CA GLY A 367 23.35 -4.86 -2.31
C GLY A 367 23.93 -5.76 -1.22
N THR A 368 25.22 -5.60 -0.90
CA THR A 368 25.77 -6.05 0.39
C THR A 368 25.63 -4.93 1.43
N ALA A 369 25.90 -5.17 2.71
CA ALA A 369 25.78 -4.10 3.70
C ALA A 369 26.69 -2.92 3.33
N PHE A 370 26.20 -1.69 3.49
CA PHE A 370 27.04 -0.52 3.26
C PHE A 370 28.24 -0.56 4.21
N PRO A 371 29.47 -0.16 3.81
CA PRO A 371 30.69 -0.41 4.58
C PRO A 371 30.70 0.14 6.03
N SER A 372 29.82 1.08 6.37
CA SER A 372 29.65 1.61 7.73
C SER A 372 28.41 1.11 8.48
N TRP A 373 27.60 0.22 7.89
CA TRP A 373 26.34 -0.27 8.46
C TRP A 373 26.50 -1.69 9.03
N GLU A 374 25.53 -2.12 9.84
CA GLU A 374 25.47 -3.50 10.30
C GLU A 374 25.22 -4.49 9.14
N GLY A 375 25.74 -5.71 9.28
CA GLY A 375 25.73 -6.73 8.23
C GLY A 375 27.07 -6.90 7.51
N ASN A 376 27.10 -7.78 6.51
CA ASN A 376 28.33 -8.12 5.77
C ASN A 376 28.50 -7.19 4.57
N SER A 377 29.48 -6.29 4.65
CA SER A 377 29.91 -5.45 3.53
C SER A 377 30.97 -6.18 2.72
N VAL A 378 30.80 -6.25 1.40
CA VAL A 378 31.72 -6.98 0.53
C VAL A 378 32.46 -6.02 -0.38
N LEU A 379 33.78 -6.03 -0.30
CA LEU A 379 34.68 -5.24 -1.13
C LEU A 379 35.49 -6.15 -2.05
N THR A 380 35.72 -5.68 -3.27
CA THR A 380 36.56 -6.35 -4.25
C THR A 380 37.53 -5.39 -4.91
N ALA A 381 38.67 -5.91 -5.35
CA ALA A 381 39.63 -5.15 -6.15
C ALA A 381 40.45 -6.08 -7.02
N HIS A 382 41.09 -5.48 -8.03
CA HIS A 382 41.90 -6.24 -8.96
C HIS A 382 43.10 -6.93 -8.28
N VAL A 383 43.34 -8.18 -8.66
CA VAL A 383 44.64 -8.84 -8.44
C VAL A 383 45.66 -8.34 -9.47
N TYR A 384 45.23 -8.17 -10.72
CA TYR A 384 45.97 -7.54 -11.81
C TYR A 384 44.99 -6.70 -12.64
N GLY A 385 45.40 -5.49 -13.01
CA GLY A 385 44.63 -4.56 -13.83
C GLY A 385 44.75 -4.82 -15.34
N TYR A 386 43.93 -4.14 -16.13
CA TYR A 386 43.90 -4.29 -17.60
C TYR A 386 45.23 -3.86 -18.27
N ASP A 387 46.04 -3.06 -17.59
CA ASP A 387 47.39 -2.67 -18.00
C ASP A 387 48.43 -3.78 -17.75
N GLY A 388 48.02 -4.92 -17.18
CA GLY A 388 48.86 -6.04 -16.80
C GLY A 388 49.64 -5.81 -15.50
N GLN A 389 49.44 -4.68 -14.82
CA GLN A 389 50.15 -4.36 -13.57
C GLN A 389 49.43 -4.95 -12.35
N PRO A 390 50.16 -5.16 -11.23
CA PRO A 390 49.55 -5.57 -9.96
C PRO A 390 48.47 -4.60 -9.50
N GLY A 391 47.29 -5.14 -9.19
CA GLY A 391 46.18 -4.36 -8.63
C GLY A 391 46.21 -4.28 -7.09
N PRO A 392 45.28 -3.53 -6.47
CA PRO A 392 45.28 -3.30 -5.02
C PRO A 392 45.25 -4.58 -4.18
N PHE A 393 44.59 -5.65 -4.67
CA PHE A 393 44.44 -6.91 -3.94
C PHE A 393 45.42 -8.01 -4.39
N VAL A 394 46.48 -7.67 -5.14
CA VAL A 394 47.51 -8.65 -5.60
C VAL A 394 48.12 -9.49 -4.47
N HIS A 395 48.13 -8.97 -3.24
CA HIS A 395 48.70 -9.62 -2.06
C HIS A 395 47.68 -9.94 -0.98
N LEU A 396 46.37 -9.96 -1.31
CA LEU A 396 45.31 -10.22 -0.33
C LEU A 396 45.47 -11.59 0.35
N ASN A 397 46.07 -12.57 -0.34
CA ASN A 397 46.37 -13.89 0.20
C ASN A 397 47.44 -13.90 1.31
N LYS A 398 48.15 -12.80 1.54
CA LYS A 398 49.15 -12.66 2.62
C LYS A 398 48.56 -12.17 3.94
N LEU A 399 47.30 -11.74 3.96
CA LEU A 399 46.63 -11.32 5.21
C LEU A 399 46.53 -12.48 6.20
N ALA A 400 47.00 -12.24 7.42
CA ALA A 400 46.99 -13.18 8.51
C ALA A 400 45.88 -12.86 9.53
N TYR A 401 45.51 -13.85 10.34
CA TYR A 401 44.59 -13.64 11.46
C TYR A 401 45.09 -12.51 12.36
N GLY A 402 44.22 -11.56 12.68
CA GLY A 402 44.55 -10.42 13.53
C GLY A 402 45.08 -9.19 12.78
N ASP A 403 45.43 -9.30 11.50
CA ASP A 403 45.78 -8.14 10.67
C ASP A 403 44.61 -7.14 10.62
N TRP A 404 44.96 -5.85 10.57
CA TRP A 404 43.98 -4.77 10.51
C TRP A 404 43.65 -4.37 9.08
N VAL A 405 42.38 -4.03 8.89
CA VAL A 405 41.86 -3.33 7.72
C VAL A 405 41.02 -2.17 8.23
N ILE A 406 41.27 -0.98 7.71
CA ILE A 406 40.66 0.25 8.20
C ILE A 406 39.82 0.83 7.07
N LEU A 407 38.53 1.06 7.35
CA LEU A 407 37.66 1.84 6.49
C LEU A 407 37.61 3.27 6.98
N HIS A 408 37.91 4.19 6.07
CA HIS A 408 37.85 5.63 6.33
C HIS A 408 36.58 6.17 5.71
N VAL A 409 35.61 6.54 6.55
CA VAL A 409 34.25 6.93 6.14
C VAL A 409 33.99 8.34 6.63
N TYR A 410 33.99 9.33 5.74
CA TYR A 410 33.67 10.74 6.07
C TYR A 410 34.46 11.31 7.27
N GLY A 411 35.72 10.90 7.42
CA GLY A 411 36.60 11.33 8.52
C GLY A 411 36.55 10.47 9.78
N GLN A 412 35.77 9.40 9.80
CA GLN A 412 35.75 8.37 10.86
C GLN A 412 36.52 7.13 10.42
N GLU A 413 37.16 6.45 11.37
CA GLU A 413 37.88 5.19 11.14
C GLU A 413 37.09 4.01 11.73
N TYR A 414 36.81 3.03 10.89
CA TYR A 414 36.21 1.75 11.29
C TYR A 414 37.27 0.66 11.13
N VAL A 415 37.75 0.13 12.26
CA VAL A 415 38.84 -0.86 12.28
C VAL A 415 38.27 -2.27 12.33
N PHE A 416 38.65 -3.08 11.34
CA PHE A 416 38.32 -4.49 11.24
C PHE A 416 39.57 -5.34 11.41
N THR A 417 39.38 -6.54 11.96
CA THR A 417 40.43 -7.53 12.21
C THR A 417 40.15 -8.78 11.40
N VAL A 418 41.15 -9.30 10.70
CA VAL A 418 41.03 -10.54 9.92
C VAL A 418 40.73 -11.71 10.85
N ARG A 419 39.67 -12.45 10.55
CA ARG A 419 39.25 -13.65 11.31
C ARG A 419 39.40 -14.94 10.53
N SER A 420 39.25 -14.89 9.22
CA SER A 420 39.36 -16.07 8.36
C SER A 420 39.77 -15.67 6.95
N SER A 421 40.54 -16.53 6.29
CA SER A 421 40.97 -16.35 4.90
C SER A 421 40.89 -17.70 4.20
N GLN A 422 40.09 -17.78 3.14
CA GLN A 422 39.86 -19.00 2.40
C GLN A 422 40.13 -18.80 0.90
N GLN A 423 40.62 -19.86 0.27
CA GLN A 423 40.63 -19.98 -1.17
C GLN A 423 39.40 -20.80 -1.56
N VAL A 424 38.54 -20.24 -2.39
CA VAL A 424 37.26 -20.84 -2.79
C VAL A 424 37.16 -20.87 -4.31
N ARG A 425 36.32 -21.76 -4.88
CA ARG A 425 36.04 -21.69 -6.33
C ARG A 425 35.09 -20.52 -6.60
N PRO A 426 35.03 -20.00 -7.84
CA PRO A 426 34.15 -18.88 -8.17
C PRO A 426 32.69 -19.10 -7.79
N LYS A 427 32.20 -20.35 -7.82
CA LYS A 427 30.82 -20.71 -7.47
C LYS A 427 30.57 -20.98 -5.99
N ASP A 428 31.62 -21.10 -5.18
CA ASP A 428 31.52 -21.43 -3.76
C ASP A 428 31.35 -20.12 -2.96
N THR A 429 30.13 -19.58 -2.95
CA THR A 429 29.89 -18.18 -2.56
C THR A 429 29.34 -17.99 -1.17
N ALA A 430 28.83 -19.06 -0.55
CA ALA A 430 28.28 -19.06 0.80
C ALA A 430 29.22 -18.40 1.83
N PHE A 431 30.51 -18.73 1.79
CA PHE A 431 31.49 -18.15 2.73
C PHE A 431 31.68 -16.63 2.54
N ALA A 432 31.56 -16.12 1.31
CA ALA A 432 31.80 -14.71 1.03
C ALA A 432 30.62 -13.82 1.42
N PHE A 433 29.40 -14.31 1.23
CA PHE A 433 28.17 -13.56 1.47
C PHE A 433 27.45 -13.95 2.77
N GLU A 434 28.03 -14.84 3.57
CA GLU A 434 27.50 -15.25 4.86
C GLU A 434 27.15 -14.01 5.72
N HIS A 435 25.88 -13.93 6.12
CA HIS A 435 25.37 -12.91 7.01
C HIS A 435 25.31 -13.46 8.43
N LEU A 436 25.77 -12.67 9.39
CA LEU A 436 25.64 -12.95 10.81
C LEU A 436 24.92 -11.75 11.43
N GLU A 437 23.72 -11.99 11.95
CA GLU A 437 22.87 -10.94 12.53
C GLU A 437 23.54 -10.28 13.74
N GLY A 438 23.34 -8.97 13.87
CA GLY A 438 23.74 -8.20 15.06
C GLY A 438 25.22 -7.82 15.16
N SER A 439 25.98 -7.86 14.06
CA SER A 439 27.36 -7.31 14.01
C SER A 439 27.76 -6.88 12.60
N PRO A 440 28.54 -5.79 12.43
CA PRO A 440 29.09 -5.42 11.14
C PRO A 440 30.26 -6.34 10.77
N TYR A 441 30.25 -6.89 9.55
CA TYR A 441 31.33 -7.71 8.99
C TYR A 441 31.84 -7.08 7.71
N LEU A 442 33.13 -7.28 7.44
CA LEU A 442 33.75 -6.88 6.19
C LEU A 442 34.31 -8.12 5.50
N THR A 443 34.05 -8.27 4.21
CA THR A 443 34.61 -9.35 3.39
C THR A 443 35.37 -8.77 2.22
N LEU A 444 36.64 -9.17 2.06
CA LEU A 444 37.46 -8.79 0.92
C LEU A 444 37.58 -9.96 -0.06
N ILE A 445 37.36 -9.69 -1.35
CA ILE A 445 37.39 -10.71 -2.42
C ILE A 445 38.32 -10.30 -3.55
N THR A 446 39.17 -11.21 -4.01
CA THR A 446 39.90 -11.04 -5.28
C THR A 446 40.13 -12.38 -6.02
N CYS A 447 40.54 -12.31 -7.27
CA CYS A 447 40.99 -13.45 -8.07
C CYS A 447 42.29 -14.09 -7.54
N GLN A 448 42.40 -15.42 -7.60
CA GLN A 448 43.64 -16.13 -7.25
C GLN A 448 43.86 -17.35 -8.16
N GLY A 449 45.13 -17.65 -8.46
CA GLY A 449 45.53 -18.83 -9.24
C GLY A 449 45.23 -18.66 -10.72
N TYR A 450 45.96 -17.76 -11.37
CA TYR A 450 45.85 -17.53 -12.81
C TYR A 450 46.33 -18.76 -13.59
N ASP A 451 45.49 -19.24 -14.51
CA ASP A 451 45.78 -20.30 -15.46
C ASP A 451 45.98 -19.69 -16.85
N ALA A 452 47.23 -19.67 -17.29
CA ALA A 452 47.62 -19.09 -18.57
C ALA A 452 47.10 -19.89 -19.78
N ALA A 453 46.77 -21.17 -19.63
CA ALA A 453 46.26 -21.97 -20.74
C ALA A 453 44.82 -21.60 -21.12
N ASN A 454 44.03 -21.18 -20.14
CA ASN A 454 42.61 -20.87 -20.28
C ASN A 454 42.29 -19.38 -20.09
N ASP A 455 43.31 -18.53 -19.89
CA ASP A 455 43.20 -17.08 -19.64
C ASP A 455 42.17 -16.77 -18.54
N THR A 456 42.26 -17.48 -17.41
CA THR A 456 41.26 -17.41 -16.34
C THR A 456 41.86 -17.60 -14.95
N TYR A 457 41.14 -17.17 -13.92
CA TYR A 457 41.49 -17.41 -12.52
C TYR A 457 40.63 -18.53 -11.94
N LEU A 458 41.28 -19.63 -11.54
CA LEU A 458 40.62 -20.84 -11.05
C LEU A 458 39.93 -20.65 -9.69
N TYR A 459 40.38 -19.68 -8.89
CA TYR A 459 39.93 -19.47 -7.53
C TYR A 459 39.66 -18.01 -7.21
N ARG A 460 39.07 -17.80 -6.05
CA ARG A 460 38.99 -16.51 -5.35
C ARG A 460 39.64 -16.62 -4.00
N ARG A 461 40.27 -15.54 -3.57
CA ARG A 461 40.68 -15.33 -2.18
C ARG A 461 39.56 -14.53 -1.51
N VAL A 462 39.00 -15.09 -0.45
CA VAL A 462 37.96 -14.46 0.37
C VAL A 462 38.50 -14.31 1.78
N VAL A 463 38.55 -13.08 2.28
CA VAL A 463 39.03 -12.75 3.64
C VAL A 463 37.86 -12.16 4.40
N ARG A 464 37.46 -12.80 5.51
CA ARG A 464 36.41 -12.29 6.39
C ARG A 464 37.02 -11.60 7.60
N LEU A 465 36.46 -10.45 7.93
CA LEU A 465 36.88 -9.59 9.01
C LEU A 465 35.70 -9.24 9.90
N ALA A 466 36.00 -9.06 11.17
CA ALA A 466 35.04 -8.61 12.19
C ALA A 466 35.57 -7.34 12.85
N PRO A 467 34.71 -6.54 13.50
CA PRO A 467 35.11 -5.29 14.13
C PRO A 467 36.21 -5.57 15.15
N ALA A 468 37.23 -4.72 15.18
CA ALA A 468 38.23 -4.78 16.22
C ALA A 468 37.53 -4.50 17.56
N ARG A 469 37.66 -5.41 18.52
CA ARG A 469 37.31 -5.09 19.91
C ARG A 469 38.36 -4.11 20.38
N ILE A 470 37.98 -2.84 20.54
CA ILE A 470 38.82 -1.87 21.23
C ILE A 470 38.90 -2.35 22.68
N PRO A 471 40.08 -2.67 23.21
CA PRO A 471 40.24 -3.11 24.59
C PRO A 471 39.80 -2.06 25.62
#